data_AF-A0AAW7VNK6-F1
#
_entry.id   AF-A0AAW7VNK6-F1
#
_cell.length_a   1.000
_cell.length_b   1.000
_cell.length_c   1.000
_cell.angle_alpha   90.00
_cell.angle_beta   90.00
_cell.angle_gamma   90.00
#
_symmetry.space_group_name_H-M   'P 1'
#
loop_
_entity.id
_entity.type
_entity.pdbx_description
1 polymer ?
#
loop_
_entity_poly.entity_id
_entity_poly.type
_entity_poly.pdbx_seq_one_letter_code
_entity_poly.pdbx_strand_id
1 'polypeptide(L)'
;MLHFPSTSTSARVAKRADVDKLNELLGDDVWAFSNCRVDAANRPVAELDWLFYNTKLGSVMLSEWKRYPDTVAEAKDRGHKWKLRNGSLQPNPLEQVDKQLEALRWVLREKVLPRFFPDHDGHTVKIMESVYCPQIDRETVKDRTQFGKMFGSIEELCASVNTLNSPSPLLVGDMTLVLELAETLAGLFRCAIPDGLEEAAVWEHNPKESARFWKESRRIHSQIAALHQEMARLIEDEFAPRRSTPAVKPDEPSPAKTPVIKASEDGTTFIMKQVSAHLAGVDGNFEDFEERLGRALHAILVGLPPGSWIKFPTIGSAVAPFLGTEKLRTILGAALWEWSLKTAKRHGLSAEVDDSRLNIRIVDGHKPL
;
A
#
# COMPACT_ATOMS: atom_id res chain seq x y z
N MET A 1 -21.23 16.10 6.39
CA MET A 1 -19.76 16.33 6.38
C MET A 1 -19.46 17.67 7.01
N LEU A 2 -18.37 17.75 7.78
CA LEU A 2 -17.86 19.03 8.29
C LEU A 2 -16.80 19.58 7.33
N HIS A 3 -17.10 20.74 6.73
CA HIS A 3 -16.22 21.38 5.74
C HIS A 3 -15.35 22.46 6.38
N PHE A 4 -14.04 22.32 6.30
CA PHE A 4 -13.04 23.25 6.80
C PHE A 4 -12.41 24.01 5.62
N PRO A 5 -12.97 25.16 5.19
CA PRO A 5 -12.45 25.92 4.06
C PRO A 5 -11.18 26.69 4.44
N SER A 6 -10.24 26.82 3.50
CA SER A 6 -9.05 27.66 3.66
C SER A 6 -9.40 29.10 4.02
N THR A 7 -8.66 29.68 4.97
CA THR A 7 -8.70 31.11 5.32
C THR A 7 -7.76 31.95 4.45
N SER A 8 -6.94 31.31 3.63
CA SER A 8 -6.01 32.02 2.74
C SER A 8 -6.76 32.73 1.62
N THR A 9 -6.60 34.05 1.54
CA THR A 9 -7.20 34.86 0.47
C THR A 9 -6.62 34.59 -0.92
N SER A 10 -5.44 33.96 -0.99
CA SER A 10 -4.81 33.56 -2.26
C SER A 10 -5.19 32.14 -2.69
N ALA A 11 -5.83 31.35 -1.82
CA ALA A 11 -6.25 30.00 -2.15
C ALA A 11 -7.46 30.04 -3.09
N ARG A 12 -7.54 29.05 -3.98
CA ARG A 12 -8.75 28.85 -4.77
C ARG A 12 -9.89 28.47 -3.83
N VAL A 13 -11.08 29.02 -4.06
CA VAL A 13 -12.27 28.61 -3.33
C VAL A 13 -12.77 27.29 -3.92
N ALA A 14 -13.09 26.32 -3.06
CA ALA A 14 -13.70 25.07 -3.48
C ALA A 14 -15.00 25.37 -4.24
N LYS A 15 -15.23 24.68 -5.37
CA LYS A 15 -16.45 24.88 -6.13
C LYS A 15 -17.65 24.45 -5.30
N ARG A 16 -18.64 25.33 -5.17
CA ARG A 16 -19.85 25.07 -4.38
C ARG A 16 -20.54 23.75 -4.74
N ALA A 17 -20.68 23.45 -6.03
CA ALA A 17 -21.27 22.20 -6.49
C ALA A 17 -20.50 20.95 -6.01
N ASP A 18 -19.18 21.03 -5.89
CA ASP A 18 -18.36 19.94 -5.38
C ASP A 18 -18.57 19.77 -3.87
N VAL A 19 -18.64 20.87 -3.11
CA VAL A 19 -18.93 20.87 -1.67
C VAL A 19 -20.33 20.31 -1.39
N ASP A 20 -21.35 20.78 -2.13
CA ASP A 20 -22.74 20.33 -1.98
C ASP A 20 -22.85 18.81 -2.24
N LYS A 21 -22.13 18.29 -3.25
CA LYS A 21 -22.11 16.86 -3.55
C LYS A 21 -21.38 16.04 -2.49
N LEU A 22 -20.29 16.57 -1.93
CA LEU A 22 -19.61 15.93 -0.80
C LEU A 22 -20.51 15.89 0.44
N ASN A 23 -21.22 16.98 0.74
CA ASN A 23 -22.19 17.04 1.85
C ASN A 23 -23.34 16.05 1.70
N GLU A 24 -23.81 15.80 0.47
CA GLU A 24 -24.83 14.80 0.17
C GLU A 24 -24.33 13.36 0.45
N LEU A 25 -23.06 13.09 0.17
CA LEU A 25 -22.49 11.74 0.14
C LEU A 25 -21.71 11.34 1.41
N LEU A 26 -21.28 12.31 2.21
CA LEU A 26 -20.42 12.11 3.37
C LEU A 26 -21.13 12.59 4.65
N GLY A 27 -21.09 11.75 5.68
CA GLY A 27 -21.62 12.06 7.00
C GLY A 27 -20.78 13.09 7.75
N ASP A 28 -21.29 13.54 8.89
CA ASP A 28 -20.61 14.52 9.76
C ASP A 28 -19.36 13.96 10.44
N ASP A 29 -19.17 12.64 10.37
CA ASP A 29 -17.97 11.90 10.77
C ASP A 29 -16.77 12.18 9.86
N VAL A 30 -16.99 12.87 8.74
CA VAL A 30 -15.93 13.22 7.81
C VAL A 30 -15.63 14.70 7.89
N TRP A 31 -14.40 15.01 8.27
CA TRP A 31 -13.83 16.35 8.21
C TRP A 31 -13.10 16.51 6.90
N ALA A 32 -13.52 17.49 6.10
CA ALA A 32 -12.91 17.78 4.80
C ALA A 32 -12.28 19.17 4.81
N PHE A 33 -10.95 19.22 4.73
CA PHE A 33 -10.19 20.45 4.61
C PHE A 33 -9.93 20.73 3.13
N SER A 34 -10.34 21.90 2.64
CA SER A 34 -10.24 22.23 1.21
C SER A 34 -9.30 23.39 0.94
N ASN A 35 -8.47 23.28 -0.10
CA ASN A 35 -7.51 24.28 -0.57
C ASN A 35 -6.59 24.78 0.55
N CYS A 36 -6.21 23.86 1.43
CA CYS A 36 -5.50 24.16 2.66
C CYS A 36 -3.99 24.21 2.44
N ARG A 37 -3.28 24.83 3.37
CA ARG A 37 -1.84 25.05 3.26
C ARG A 37 -1.13 24.43 4.45
N VAL A 38 -0.13 23.60 4.17
CA VAL A 38 0.67 22.92 5.18
C VAL A 38 2.09 23.48 5.13
N ASP A 39 2.48 24.17 6.20
CA ASP A 39 3.84 24.66 6.38
C ASP A 39 4.62 23.68 7.27
N ALA A 40 5.70 23.12 6.74
CA ALA A 40 6.61 22.25 7.47
C ALA A 40 8.00 22.88 7.53
N ALA A 41 8.69 22.77 8.67
CA ALA A 41 9.98 23.41 8.86
C ALA A 41 11.01 22.88 7.84
N ASN A 42 11.76 23.79 7.21
CA ASN A 42 12.77 23.48 6.18
C ASN A 42 12.22 22.71 4.96
N ARG A 43 10.92 22.81 4.69
CA ARG A 43 10.28 22.17 3.53
C ARG A 43 9.51 23.19 2.69
N PRO A 44 9.37 22.95 1.37
CA PRO A 44 8.45 23.71 0.57
C PRO A 44 7.04 23.64 1.16
N VAL A 45 6.34 24.76 1.07
CA VAL A 45 4.93 24.86 1.43
C VAL A 45 4.14 23.90 0.56
N ALA A 46 3.31 23.06 1.18
CA ALA A 46 2.38 22.19 0.47
C ALA A 46 0.99 22.81 0.44
N GLU A 47 0.46 22.99 -0.76
CA GLU A 47 -0.94 23.35 -0.97
C GLU A 47 -1.71 22.07 -1.26
N LEU A 48 -2.76 21.79 -0.49
CA LEU A 48 -3.58 20.58 -0.62
C LEU A 48 -4.95 20.95 -1.16
N ASP A 49 -5.39 20.31 -2.25
CA ASP A 49 -6.76 20.52 -2.76
C ASP A 49 -7.80 20.01 -1.75
N TRP A 50 -7.66 18.76 -1.31
CA TRP A 50 -8.56 18.16 -0.32
C TRP A 50 -7.83 17.20 0.63
N LEU A 51 -8.10 17.34 1.92
CA LEU A 51 -7.72 16.39 2.95
C LEU A 51 -8.98 15.92 3.67
N PHE A 52 -9.20 14.62 3.70
CA PHE A 52 -10.30 13.99 4.43
C PHE A 52 -9.76 13.28 5.66
N TYR A 53 -10.40 13.52 6.79
CA TYR A 53 -10.20 12.76 8.02
C TYR A 53 -11.56 12.20 8.45
N ASN A 54 -11.68 10.87 8.48
CA ASN A 54 -12.88 10.22 8.98
C ASN A 54 -12.68 9.93 10.49
N THR A 55 -13.41 10.63 11.35
CA THR A 55 -13.33 10.52 12.82
C THR A 55 -13.74 9.15 13.32
N LYS A 56 -14.62 8.46 12.59
CA LYS A 56 -15.13 7.13 12.91
C LYS A 56 -14.16 6.00 12.52
N LEU A 57 -13.35 6.19 11.50
CA LEU A 57 -12.40 5.18 11.02
C LEU A 57 -10.96 5.52 11.42
N GLY A 58 -10.69 6.76 11.85
CA GLY A 58 -9.36 7.26 12.11
C GLY A 58 -8.48 7.24 10.86
N SER A 59 -9.09 7.36 9.69
CA SER A 59 -8.42 7.27 8.40
C SER A 59 -8.21 8.65 7.80
N VAL A 60 -7.04 8.84 7.17
CA VAL A 60 -6.65 10.09 6.54
C VAL A 60 -6.46 9.84 5.05
N MET A 61 -7.09 10.66 4.21
CA MET A 61 -6.94 10.62 2.75
C MET A 61 -6.58 12.00 2.23
N LEU A 62 -5.46 12.09 1.51
CA LEU A 62 -5.11 13.25 0.71
C LEU A 62 -5.63 13.03 -0.72
N SER A 63 -6.31 14.02 -1.27
CA SER A 63 -6.86 13.97 -2.62
C SER A 63 -6.51 15.22 -3.42
N GLU A 64 -5.75 15.02 -4.51
CA GLU A 64 -5.48 16.07 -5.49
C GLU A 64 -6.57 16.08 -6.57
N TRP A 65 -7.15 17.23 -6.85
CA TRP A 65 -8.30 17.36 -7.75
C TRP A 65 -7.88 18.03 -9.06
N LYS A 66 -7.78 17.23 -10.13
CA LYS A 66 -7.43 17.75 -11.45
C LYS A 66 -8.59 17.73 -12.42
N ARG A 67 -8.73 18.83 -13.16
CA ARG A 67 -9.64 18.93 -14.31
C ARG A 67 -8.83 19.24 -15.56
N TYR A 68 -8.76 18.29 -16.47
CA TYR A 68 -8.12 18.45 -17.77
C TYR A 68 -9.10 18.98 -18.83
N PRO A 69 -8.61 19.61 -19.91
CA PRO A 69 -9.47 20.10 -20.99
C PRO A 69 -10.14 18.98 -21.81
N ASP A 70 -9.68 17.74 -21.68
CA ASP A 70 -10.17 16.59 -22.43
C ASP A 70 -10.05 15.31 -21.60
N THR A 71 -10.73 14.25 -22.02
CA THR A 71 -10.75 12.93 -21.36
C THR A 71 -9.34 12.33 -21.29
N VAL A 72 -9.03 11.70 -20.17
CA VAL A 72 -7.75 11.01 -19.97
C VAL A 72 -7.76 9.70 -20.75
N ALA A 73 -6.85 9.56 -21.71
CA ALA A 73 -6.66 8.33 -22.47
C ALA A 73 -5.75 7.35 -21.71
N GLU A 74 -4.64 7.85 -21.17
CA GLU A 74 -3.68 7.05 -20.40
C GLU A 74 -3.32 7.79 -19.10
N ALA A 75 -3.66 7.19 -17.96
CA ALA A 75 -3.26 7.63 -16.63
C ALA A 75 -2.08 6.75 -16.17
N LYS A 76 -0.90 7.36 -16.07
CA LYS A 76 0.36 6.66 -15.72
C LYS A 76 0.80 6.94 -14.30
N ASP A 77 1.67 6.05 -13.80
CA ASP A 77 2.34 6.24 -12.52
C ASP A 77 3.36 7.40 -12.57
N ARG A 78 3.94 7.74 -11.42
CA ARG A 78 4.92 8.81 -11.23
C ARG A 78 6.06 8.76 -12.25
N GLY A 79 6.63 9.93 -12.56
CA GLY A 79 7.69 10.08 -13.56
C GLY A 79 7.20 10.08 -15.01
N HIS A 80 5.91 9.84 -15.23
CA HIS A 80 5.30 9.85 -16.56
C HIS A 80 4.12 10.81 -16.61
N LYS A 81 4.08 11.62 -17.67
CA LYS A 81 2.93 12.49 -17.97
C LYS A 81 1.69 11.66 -18.31
N TRP A 82 0.53 12.20 -17.98
CA TRP A 82 -0.74 11.64 -18.41
C TRP A 82 -1.04 12.06 -19.85
N LYS A 83 -1.74 11.22 -20.60
CA LYS A 83 -2.09 11.50 -21.99
C LYS A 83 -3.60 11.66 -22.11
N LEU A 84 -4.04 12.74 -22.74
CA LEU A 84 -5.45 12.96 -23.05
C LEU A 84 -5.82 12.34 -24.41
N ARG A 85 -7.13 12.20 -24.69
CA ARG A 85 -7.63 11.62 -25.95
C ARG A 85 -7.23 12.44 -27.18
N ASN A 86 -7.13 13.76 -27.06
CA ASN A 86 -6.58 14.63 -28.09
C ASN A 86 -5.06 14.45 -28.33
N GLY A 87 -4.39 13.53 -27.63
CA GLY A 87 -2.97 13.24 -27.77
C GLY A 87 -2.04 14.15 -26.97
N SER A 88 -2.56 15.18 -26.29
CA SER A 88 -1.74 16.08 -25.46
C SER A 88 -1.22 15.37 -24.20
N LEU A 89 -0.03 15.78 -23.76
CA LEU A 89 0.61 15.28 -22.55
C LEU A 89 0.48 16.31 -21.42
N GLN A 90 -0.06 15.88 -20.29
CA GLN A 90 -0.33 16.71 -19.12
C GLN A 90 0.55 16.30 -17.93
N PRO A 91 0.89 17.26 -17.04
CA PRO A 91 1.59 16.95 -15.80
C PRO A 91 0.89 15.85 -14.99
N ASN A 92 1.66 15.03 -14.28
CA ASN A 92 1.08 13.96 -13.47
C ASN A 92 0.67 14.50 -12.08
N PRO A 93 -0.62 14.41 -11.69
CA PRO A 93 -1.06 14.88 -10.39
C PRO A 93 -0.47 14.12 -9.21
N LEU A 94 -0.07 12.86 -9.41
CA LEU A 94 0.56 12.05 -8.35
C LEU A 94 1.90 12.63 -7.91
N GLU A 95 2.63 13.33 -8.79
CA GLU A 95 3.88 13.99 -8.42
C GLU A 95 3.65 15.18 -7.47
N GLN A 96 2.48 15.80 -7.55
CA GLN A 96 2.10 16.86 -6.62
C GLN A 96 1.70 16.28 -5.26
N VAL A 97 0.92 15.19 -5.28
CA VAL A 97 0.53 14.42 -4.10
C VAL A 97 1.77 14.00 -3.29
N ASP A 98 2.83 13.53 -3.94
CA ASP A 98 4.07 13.14 -3.26
C ASP A 98 4.70 14.25 -2.42
N LYS A 99 4.84 15.43 -3.02
CA LYS A 99 5.42 16.60 -2.35
C LYS A 99 4.56 17.03 -1.18
N GLN A 100 3.24 16.98 -1.35
CA GLN A 100 2.25 17.30 -0.32
C GLN A 100 2.31 16.33 0.86
N LEU A 101 2.46 15.03 0.58
CA LEU A 101 2.48 13.99 1.61
C LEU A 101 3.65 14.10 2.56
N GLU A 102 4.82 14.48 2.08
CA GLU A 102 5.96 14.65 2.98
C GLU A 102 5.73 15.76 4.01
N ALA A 103 5.19 16.90 3.56
CA ALA A 103 4.84 18.00 4.46
C ALA A 103 3.74 17.59 5.44
N LEU A 104 2.70 16.90 4.96
CA LEU A 104 1.61 16.41 5.80
C LEU A 104 2.09 15.37 6.82
N ARG A 105 2.88 14.37 6.41
CA ARG A 105 3.49 13.38 7.32
C ARG A 105 4.32 14.05 8.39
N TRP A 106 5.11 15.06 8.02
CA TRP A 106 5.91 15.81 8.98
C TRP A 106 5.02 16.55 9.99
N VAL A 107 4.01 17.29 9.54
CA VAL A 107 3.10 18.02 10.44
C VAL A 107 2.36 17.06 11.38
N LEU A 108 1.85 15.94 10.86
CA LEU A 108 1.21 14.94 11.71
C LEU A 108 2.19 14.42 12.76
N ARG A 109 3.39 13.98 12.38
CA ARG A 109 4.40 13.42 13.29
C ARG A 109 4.88 14.39 14.36
N GLU A 110 5.13 15.64 13.99
CA GLU A 110 5.78 16.59 14.89
C GLU A 110 4.80 17.43 15.70
N LYS A 111 3.58 17.65 15.19
CA LYS A 111 2.62 18.60 15.79
C LYS A 111 1.33 17.96 16.27
N VAL A 112 0.93 16.82 15.70
CA VAL A 112 -0.39 16.22 15.98
C VAL A 112 -0.23 14.95 16.84
N LEU A 113 0.51 13.95 16.35
CA LEU A 113 0.63 12.65 17.02
C LEU A 113 1.10 12.75 18.47
N PRO A 114 2.15 13.52 18.83
CA PRO A 114 2.65 13.52 20.21
C PRO A 114 1.62 13.99 21.24
N ARG A 115 0.67 14.83 20.81
CA ARG A 115 -0.39 15.36 21.68
C ARG A 115 -1.65 14.51 21.67
N PHE A 116 -2.14 14.17 20.48
CA PHE A 116 -3.47 13.55 20.32
C PHE A 116 -3.42 12.03 20.21
N PHE A 117 -2.27 11.47 19.84
CA PHE A 117 -2.07 10.05 19.58
C PHE A 117 -0.69 9.57 20.10
N PRO A 118 -0.37 9.77 21.39
CA PRO A 118 0.99 9.55 21.92
C PRO A 118 1.49 8.11 21.79
N ASP A 119 0.57 7.13 21.73
CA ASP A 119 0.90 5.71 21.60
C ASP A 119 1.09 5.27 20.13
N HIS A 120 0.90 6.17 19.16
CA HIS A 120 1.08 5.86 17.74
C HIS A 120 2.54 6.07 17.30
N ASP A 121 3.09 5.07 16.60
CA ASP A 121 4.31 5.27 15.85
C ASP A 121 4.04 6.19 14.64
N GLY A 122 4.71 7.34 14.61
CA GLY A 122 4.59 8.28 13.51
C GLY A 122 4.96 7.72 12.14
N HIS A 123 5.73 6.62 12.08
CA HIS A 123 6.09 5.94 10.85
C HIS A 123 5.00 5.00 10.32
N THR A 124 4.06 4.56 11.16
CA THR A 124 2.98 3.64 10.78
C THR A 124 1.71 4.35 10.32
N VAL A 125 1.63 5.68 10.49
CA VAL A 125 0.50 6.49 10.00
C VAL A 125 0.43 6.42 8.48
N LYS A 126 -0.64 5.76 8.00
CA LYS A 126 -0.91 5.58 6.59
C LYS A 126 -1.91 6.64 6.11
N ILE A 127 -1.44 7.55 5.27
CA ILE A 127 -2.28 8.48 4.53
C ILE A 127 -2.59 7.84 3.18
N MET A 128 -3.88 7.68 2.85
CA MET A 128 -4.26 7.29 1.50
C MET A 128 -4.01 8.45 0.55
N GLU A 129 -3.18 8.19 -0.44
CA GLU A 129 -2.85 9.10 -1.51
C GLU A 129 -3.90 8.92 -2.62
N SER A 130 -4.47 9.99 -3.13
CA SER A 130 -5.46 9.88 -4.19
C SER A 130 -5.49 11.06 -5.15
N VAL A 131 -6.03 10.80 -6.33
CA VAL A 131 -6.35 11.81 -7.34
C VAL A 131 -7.80 11.65 -7.72
N TYR A 132 -8.55 12.74 -7.68
CA TYR A 132 -9.86 12.84 -8.31
C TYR A 132 -9.73 13.58 -9.64
N CYS A 133 -10.21 12.95 -10.70
CA CYS A 133 -10.25 13.56 -12.02
C CYS A 133 -11.49 13.10 -12.79
N PRO A 134 -12.50 13.98 -13.00
CA PRO A 134 -13.75 13.59 -13.66
C PRO A 134 -13.57 13.22 -15.15
N GLN A 135 -12.41 13.51 -15.72
CA GLN A 135 -12.01 13.11 -17.08
C GLN A 135 -11.45 11.68 -17.13
N ILE A 136 -11.36 10.97 -16.01
CA ILE A 136 -11.07 9.54 -15.97
C ILE A 136 -12.39 8.78 -16.11
N ASP A 137 -12.46 7.87 -17.09
CA ASP A 137 -13.63 7.04 -17.33
C ASP A 137 -13.26 5.55 -17.41
N ARG A 138 -14.20 4.73 -17.89
CA ARG A 138 -14.01 3.27 -18.04
C ARG A 138 -13.07 2.89 -19.18
N GLU A 139 -12.86 3.77 -20.15
CA GLU A 139 -11.97 3.56 -21.30
C GLU A 139 -10.56 4.08 -21.03
N THR A 140 -10.36 4.91 -19.98
CA THR A 140 -9.03 5.33 -19.54
C THR A 140 -8.15 4.13 -19.20
N VAL A 141 -7.04 4.01 -19.92
CA VAL A 141 -6.01 3.01 -19.62
C VAL A 141 -5.25 3.47 -18.38
N LYS A 142 -5.39 2.73 -17.28
CA LYS A 142 -4.68 2.97 -16.03
C LYS A 142 -3.50 2.02 -15.96
N ASP A 143 -2.28 2.55 -15.91
CA ASP A 143 -1.15 1.71 -15.48
C ASP A 143 -1.47 1.13 -14.09
N ARG A 144 -1.02 -0.09 -13.80
CA ARG A 144 -1.16 -0.70 -12.47
C ARG A 144 -0.43 0.21 -11.48
N THR A 145 -1.16 1.13 -10.86
CA THR A 145 -0.66 2.12 -9.91
C THR A 145 0.03 1.39 -8.77
N GLN A 146 1.34 1.55 -8.66
CA GLN A 146 2.07 1.07 -7.48
C GLN A 146 1.77 1.96 -6.27
N PHE A 147 1.34 3.21 -6.50
CA PHE A 147 1.01 4.17 -5.45
C PHE A 147 -0.15 5.11 -5.84
N GLY A 148 -1.01 5.41 -4.86
CA GLY A 148 -2.17 6.30 -4.99
C GLY A 148 -3.39 5.72 -5.72
N LYS A 149 -4.60 6.06 -5.25
CA LYS A 149 -5.87 5.70 -5.92
C LYS A 149 -6.32 6.80 -6.88
N MET A 150 -6.91 6.43 -8.02
CA MET A 150 -7.46 7.38 -8.99
C MET A 150 -8.97 7.19 -9.14
N PHE A 151 -9.73 8.26 -8.90
CA PHE A 151 -11.19 8.26 -8.93
C PHE A 151 -11.71 9.09 -10.11
N GLY A 152 -12.61 8.48 -10.90
CA GLY A 152 -13.28 9.14 -12.02
C GLY A 152 -14.56 9.86 -11.63
N SER A 153 -15.13 9.54 -10.46
CA SER A 153 -16.34 10.16 -9.93
C SER A 153 -16.20 10.53 -8.45
N ILE A 154 -17.02 11.49 -8.01
CA ILE A 154 -17.05 11.90 -6.59
C ILE A 154 -17.62 10.76 -5.75
N GLU A 155 -18.57 10.01 -6.29
CA GLU A 155 -19.19 8.85 -5.65
C GLU A 155 -18.14 7.77 -5.32
N GLU A 156 -17.23 7.46 -6.26
CA GLU A 156 -16.15 6.51 -6.03
C GLU A 156 -15.18 6.99 -4.94
N LEU A 157 -14.84 8.28 -4.96
CA LEU A 157 -13.99 8.91 -3.94
C LEU A 157 -14.66 8.82 -2.56
N CYS A 158 -15.91 9.26 -2.43
CA CYS A 158 -16.65 9.25 -1.18
C CYS A 158 -16.84 7.84 -0.62
N ALA A 159 -17.14 6.87 -1.49
CA ALA A 159 -17.21 5.47 -1.10
C ALA A 159 -15.87 4.98 -0.52
N SER A 160 -14.74 5.39 -1.11
CA SER A 160 -13.42 5.07 -0.55
C SER A 160 -13.14 5.80 0.76
N VAL A 161 -13.57 7.05 0.95
CA VAL A 161 -13.43 7.77 2.22
C VAL A 161 -14.17 7.05 3.35
N ASN A 162 -15.41 6.62 3.09
CA ASN A 162 -16.27 5.95 4.07
C ASN A 162 -15.86 4.49 4.38
N THR A 163 -14.96 3.90 3.62
CA THR A 163 -14.55 2.49 3.77
C THR A 163 -13.05 2.32 3.96
N LEU A 164 -12.29 3.41 4.01
CA LEU A 164 -10.85 3.36 4.15
C LEU A 164 -10.46 2.86 5.54
N ASN A 165 -9.97 1.61 5.59
CA ASN A 165 -9.37 1.06 6.78
C ASN A 165 -7.88 1.40 6.86
N SER A 166 -7.47 1.99 7.98
CA SER A 166 -6.06 2.19 8.33
C SER A 166 -5.58 1.05 9.23
N PRO A 167 -4.39 0.47 8.99
CA PRO A 167 -3.79 -0.49 9.92
C PRO A 167 -3.40 0.16 11.26
N SER A 168 -3.25 1.50 11.28
CA SER A 168 -3.03 2.31 12.49
C SER A 168 -4.03 3.47 12.48
N PRO A 169 -5.27 3.26 12.96
CA PRO A 169 -6.32 4.26 12.89
C PRO A 169 -6.12 5.35 13.96
N LEU A 170 -6.12 6.61 13.52
CA LEU A 170 -6.01 7.80 14.37
C LEU A 170 -7.37 8.11 15.00
N LEU A 171 -7.73 7.38 16.06
CA LEU A 171 -9.02 7.52 16.73
C LEU A 171 -8.88 8.30 18.04
N VAL A 172 -9.66 9.37 18.17
CA VAL A 172 -9.72 10.16 19.40
C VAL A 172 -10.84 9.61 20.29
N GLY A 173 -10.52 9.35 21.56
CA GLY A 173 -11.44 8.74 22.51
C GLY A 173 -12.24 9.69 23.39
N ASP A 174 -11.89 10.97 23.37
CA ASP A 174 -12.39 11.99 24.27
C ASP A 174 -12.91 13.18 23.46
N MET A 175 -14.12 13.64 23.79
CA MET A 175 -14.79 14.72 23.06
C MET A 175 -14.02 16.05 23.11
N THR A 176 -13.40 16.36 24.25
CA THR A 176 -12.59 17.57 24.41
C THR A 176 -11.38 17.49 23.49
N LEU A 177 -10.73 16.32 23.42
CA LEU A 177 -9.61 16.10 22.51
C LEU A 177 -10.03 16.10 21.04
N VAL A 178 -11.27 15.73 20.71
CA VAL A 178 -11.80 15.84 19.33
C VAL A 178 -11.88 17.30 18.91
N LEU A 179 -12.46 18.15 19.74
CA LEU A 179 -12.56 19.59 19.46
C LEU A 179 -11.18 20.25 19.40
N GLU A 180 -10.30 19.95 20.36
CA GLU A 180 -8.91 20.45 20.35
C GLU A 180 -8.13 19.98 19.11
N LEU A 181 -8.35 18.74 18.65
CA LEU A 181 -7.76 18.22 17.43
C LEU A 181 -8.28 18.99 16.21
N ALA A 182 -9.59 19.21 16.12
CA ALA A 182 -10.20 19.97 15.02
C ALA A 182 -9.63 21.39 14.95
N GLU A 183 -9.55 22.09 16.08
CA GLU A 183 -8.92 23.42 16.19
C GLU A 183 -7.45 23.40 15.79
N THR A 184 -6.71 22.40 16.26
CA THR A 184 -5.28 22.27 15.94
C THR A 184 -5.06 22.00 14.45
N LEU A 185 -5.83 21.09 13.85
CA LEU A 185 -5.75 20.82 12.41
C LEU A 185 -6.20 22.04 11.60
N ALA A 186 -7.27 22.72 11.99
CA ALA A 186 -7.71 23.96 11.35
C ALA A 186 -6.61 25.04 11.39
N GLY A 187 -5.95 25.23 12.54
CA GLY A 187 -4.81 26.15 12.67
C GLY A 187 -3.62 25.76 11.81
N LEU A 188 -3.20 24.49 11.85
CA LEU A 188 -2.06 23.98 11.08
C LEU A 188 -2.28 24.04 9.57
N PHE A 189 -3.52 23.81 9.12
CA PHE A 189 -3.89 23.80 7.71
C PHE A 189 -4.42 25.16 7.23
N ARG A 190 -4.48 26.16 8.12
CA ARG A 190 -5.00 27.50 7.88
C ARG A 190 -6.45 27.49 7.38
N CYS A 191 -7.29 26.64 7.95
CA CYS A 191 -8.71 26.56 7.63
C CYS A 191 -9.58 27.23 8.70
N ALA A 192 -10.77 27.64 8.29
CA ALA A 192 -11.82 28.06 9.21
C ALA A 192 -12.47 26.82 9.84
N ILE A 193 -12.89 26.97 11.08
CA ILE A 193 -13.68 25.96 11.78
C ILE A 193 -15.14 26.12 11.31
N PRO A 194 -15.82 25.04 10.88
CA PRO A 194 -17.22 25.11 10.49
C PRO A 194 -18.14 25.38 11.68
N ASP A 195 -19.22 26.10 11.42
CA ASP A 195 -20.37 26.16 12.33
C ASP A 195 -20.94 24.74 12.50
N GLY A 196 -21.35 24.36 13.70
CA GLY A 196 -21.92 23.04 13.96
C GLY A 196 -20.91 21.96 14.40
N LEU A 197 -19.62 22.28 14.53
CA LEU A 197 -18.59 21.33 14.95
C LEU A 197 -18.88 20.73 16.33
N GLU A 198 -19.30 21.55 17.29
CA GLU A 198 -19.60 21.11 18.65
C GLU A 198 -20.80 20.16 18.67
N GLU A 199 -21.88 20.51 17.97
CA GLU A 199 -23.09 19.69 17.87
C GLU A 199 -22.81 18.33 17.21
N ALA A 200 -22.02 18.32 16.14
CA ALA A 200 -21.62 17.10 15.45
C ALA A 200 -20.73 16.20 16.34
N ALA A 201 -19.76 16.79 17.05
CA ALA A 201 -18.89 16.06 17.97
C ALA A 201 -19.67 15.45 19.16
N VAL A 202 -20.68 16.15 19.66
CA VAL A 202 -21.56 15.66 20.75
C VAL A 202 -22.45 14.51 20.27
N TRP A 203 -23.02 14.60 19.06
CA TRP A 203 -23.94 13.59 18.53
C TRP A 203 -23.25 12.22 18.30
N GLU A 204 -21.99 12.22 17.87
CA GLU A 204 -21.19 10.99 17.68
C GLU A 204 -20.69 10.37 18.99
N HIS A 205 -20.68 11.12 20.08
CA HIS A 205 -20.14 10.71 21.36
C HIS A 205 -21.24 10.49 22.40
N ASN A 206 -22.25 9.68 22.07
CA ASN A 206 -23.10 9.09 23.09
C ASN A 206 -22.23 8.19 24.00
N PRO A 207 -21.92 8.60 25.26
CA PRO A 207 -20.74 8.09 25.97
C PRO A 207 -20.78 6.59 26.27
N LYS A 208 -21.98 6.01 26.39
CA LYS A 208 -22.18 4.64 26.84
C LYS A 208 -21.93 3.58 25.76
N GLU A 209 -22.27 3.88 24.51
CA GLU A 209 -22.06 2.95 23.39
C GLU A 209 -20.70 3.18 22.72
N SER A 210 -20.31 4.45 22.55
CA SER A 210 -19.04 4.83 21.94
C SER A 210 -17.85 4.37 22.80
N ALA A 211 -17.84 4.55 24.12
CA ALA A 211 -16.70 4.10 24.94
C ALA A 211 -16.49 2.57 24.91
N ARG A 212 -17.57 1.79 24.84
CA ARG A 212 -17.49 0.33 24.75
C ARG A 212 -17.03 -0.12 23.37
N PHE A 213 -17.60 0.45 22.30
CA PHE A 213 -17.18 0.18 20.93
C PHE A 213 -15.73 0.59 20.69
N TRP A 214 -15.31 1.77 21.16
CA TRP A 214 -13.94 2.26 20.99
C TRP A 214 -12.92 1.51 21.82
N LYS A 215 -13.27 1.12 23.05
CA LYS A 215 -12.41 0.27 23.88
C LYS A 215 -12.27 -1.11 23.24
N GLU A 216 -13.34 -1.66 22.68
CA GLU A 216 -13.32 -2.96 22.01
C GLU A 216 -12.57 -2.91 20.68
N SER A 217 -12.82 -1.89 19.86
CA SER A 217 -12.11 -1.69 18.59
C SER A 217 -10.62 -1.47 18.84
N ARG A 218 -10.23 -0.62 19.79
CA ARG A 218 -8.81 -0.47 20.19
C ARG A 218 -8.24 -1.78 20.71
N ARG A 219 -8.96 -2.51 21.57
CA ARG A 219 -8.52 -3.83 22.06
C ARG A 219 -8.25 -4.80 20.91
N ILE A 220 -9.13 -4.87 19.92
CA ILE A 220 -8.97 -5.74 18.74
C ILE A 220 -7.77 -5.29 17.91
N HIS A 221 -7.63 -3.99 17.61
CA HIS A 221 -6.50 -3.50 16.82
C HIS A 221 -5.16 -3.68 17.55
N SER A 222 -5.10 -3.47 18.87
CA SER A 222 -3.93 -3.78 19.68
C SER A 222 -3.62 -5.28 19.70
N GLN A 223 -4.63 -6.14 19.72
CA GLN A 223 -4.43 -7.59 19.61
C GLN A 223 -3.89 -8.00 18.24
N ILE A 224 -4.37 -7.39 17.16
CA ILE A 224 -3.85 -7.62 15.80
C ILE A 224 -2.39 -7.13 15.71
N ALA A 225 -2.07 -5.96 16.27
CA ALA A 225 -0.70 -5.45 16.31
C ALA A 225 0.22 -6.33 17.16
N ALA A 226 -0.25 -6.80 18.32
CA ALA A 226 0.47 -7.74 19.18
C ALA A 226 0.70 -9.08 18.47
N LEU A 227 -0.28 -9.59 17.73
CA LEU A 227 -0.13 -10.78 16.89
C LEU A 227 0.89 -10.54 15.78
N HIS A 228 0.89 -9.38 15.12
CA HIS A 228 1.91 -9.05 14.12
C HIS A 228 3.31 -8.94 14.72
N GLN A 229 3.45 -8.42 15.94
CA GLN A 229 4.72 -8.39 16.67
C GLN A 229 5.16 -9.76 17.16
N GLU A 230 4.23 -10.60 17.63
CA GLU A 230 4.51 -11.99 18.02
C GLU A 230 4.91 -12.82 16.81
N MET A 231 4.25 -12.63 15.66
CA MET A 231 4.68 -13.21 14.39
C MET A 231 6.07 -12.71 14.00
N ALA A 232 6.34 -11.40 14.09
CA ALA A 232 7.66 -10.85 13.80
C ALA A 232 8.74 -11.41 14.73
N ARG A 233 8.43 -11.58 16.03
CA ARG A 233 9.33 -12.18 17.02
C ARG A 233 9.53 -13.67 16.81
N LEU A 234 8.49 -14.42 16.46
CA LEU A 234 8.61 -15.85 16.12
C LEU A 234 9.48 -16.03 14.87
N ILE A 235 9.35 -15.14 13.90
CA ILE A 235 10.28 -15.06 12.76
C ILE A 235 11.69 -14.76 13.30
N GLU A 236 11.90 -13.71 14.09
CA GLU A 236 13.23 -13.38 14.61
C GLU A 236 13.86 -14.50 15.47
N ASP A 237 13.08 -15.21 16.29
CA ASP A 237 13.53 -16.33 17.14
C ASP A 237 13.78 -17.62 16.32
N GLU A 238 13.03 -17.84 15.24
CA GLU A 238 13.26 -18.95 14.30
C GLU A 238 14.51 -18.70 13.43
N PHE A 239 14.84 -17.43 13.18
CA PHE A 239 16.02 -16.98 12.44
C PHE A 239 17.18 -16.50 13.33
N ALA A 240 17.03 -16.52 14.66
CA ALA A 240 18.10 -16.21 15.60
C ALA A 240 19.21 -17.28 15.46
N PRO A 241 20.50 -16.90 15.41
CA PRO A 241 21.58 -17.87 15.29
C PRO A 241 21.57 -18.78 16.51
N ARG A 242 21.14 -20.04 16.32
CA ARG A 242 21.22 -21.08 17.34
C ARG A 242 22.64 -21.12 17.85
N ARG A 243 22.86 -20.71 19.11
CA ARG A 243 24.10 -21.04 19.83
C ARG A 243 24.20 -22.56 19.82
N SER A 244 25.21 -23.06 19.12
CA SER A 244 25.49 -24.47 18.93
C SER A 244 25.70 -25.16 20.28
N THR A 245 24.69 -25.89 20.75
CA THR A 245 24.86 -26.94 21.75
C THR A 245 25.47 -28.18 21.07
N PRO A 246 26.39 -28.92 21.73
CA PRO A 246 27.08 -30.04 21.09
C PRO A 246 26.14 -31.22 20.81
N ALA A 247 26.34 -31.85 19.65
CA ALA A 247 25.53 -32.91 19.10
C ALA A 247 25.52 -34.19 19.96
N VAL A 248 24.33 -34.75 20.18
CA VAL A 248 24.13 -36.16 20.58
C VAL A 248 23.54 -36.91 19.38
N LYS A 249 24.09 -38.11 19.15
CA LYS A 249 23.86 -38.99 17.99
C LYS A 249 22.44 -39.62 17.95
N PRO A 250 22.02 -40.13 16.78
CA PRO A 250 20.66 -40.53 16.47
C PRO A 250 20.39 -42.01 16.81
N ASP A 251 19.14 -42.31 17.17
CA ASP A 251 18.58 -43.66 17.12
C ASP A 251 17.31 -43.67 16.25
N GLU A 252 17.13 -44.80 15.57
CA GLU A 252 16.27 -45.10 14.43
C GLU A 252 14.83 -45.57 14.84
N PRO A 253 13.91 -45.96 13.94
CA PRO A 253 12.60 -45.33 13.82
C PRO A 253 11.40 -46.23 14.18
N SER A 254 10.21 -45.65 14.38
CA SER A 254 8.93 -46.37 14.41
C SER A 254 7.74 -45.45 14.07
N PRO A 255 6.57 -45.98 13.64
CA PRO A 255 6.07 -45.70 12.30
C PRO A 255 4.77 -44.88 12.29
N ALA A 256 4.54 -44.25 11.12
CA ALA A 256 3.27 -43.89 10.51
C ALA A 256 2.19 -43.19 11.38
N LYS A 257 2.13 -41.87 11.23
CA LYS A 257 0.88 -41.18 10.86
C LYS A 257 1.19 -40.11 9.84
N THR A 258 0.71 -40.32 8.61
CA THR A 258 0.77 -39.36 7.50
C THR A 258 0.03 -38.08 7.89
N PRO A 259 0.70 -36.91 8.00
CA PRO A 259 0.02 -35.64 7.88
C PRO A 259 0.07 -35.24 6.41
N VAL A 260 -1.10 -35.03 5.82
CA VAL A 260 -1.24 -34.32 4.55
C VAL A 260 -0.55 -32.96 4.73
N ILE A 261 0.61 -32.78 4.09
CA ILE A 261 1.31 -31.49 4.07
C ILE A 261 0.43 -30.54 3.27
N LYS A 262 -0.25 -29.64 3.98
CA LYS A 262 -0.74 -28.39 3.41
C LYS A 262 0.48 -27.65 2.88
N ALA A 263 0.48 -27.32 1.60
CA ALA A 263 1.43 -26.38 1.02
C ALA A 263 1.23 -25.00 1.68
N SER A 264 1.89 -24.74 2.81
CA SER A 264 1.89 -23.46 3.52
C SER A 264 3.32 -23.07 3.89
N GLU A 265 3.67 -21.83 3.57
CA GLU A 265 4.81 -21.03 4.06
C GLU A 265 6.26 -21.45 3.71
N ASP A 266 6.63 -22.74 3.64
CA ASP A 266 8.03 -23.15 3.40
C ASP A 266 8.56 -22.85 1.98
N GLY A 267 7.69 -22.97 0.96
CA GLY A 267 8.09 -22.83 -0.45
C GLY A 267 8.48 -21.40 -0.83
N THR A 268 7.83 -20.40 -0.22
CA THR A 268 8.13 -18.97 -0.50
C THR A 268 9.51 -18.60 0.02
N THR A 269 9.84 -18.99 1.24
CA THR A 269 11.15 -18.74 1.86
C THR A 269 12.27 -19.41 1.07
N PHE A 270 12.04 -20.64 0.59
CA PHE A 270 12.99 -21.33 -0.29
C PHE A 270 13.24 -20.55 -1.59
N ILE A 271 12.18 -20.10 -2.27
CA ILE A 271 12.28 -19.29 -3.50
C ILE A 271 13.07 -18.01 -3.25
N MET A 272 12.73 -17.25 -2.19
CA MET A 272 13.41 -16.00 -1.84
C MET A 272 14.90 -16.22 -1.60
N LYS A 273 15.26 -17.31 -0.90
CA LYS A 273 16.65 -17.69 -0.62
C LYS A 273 17.42 -18.02 -1.90
N GLN A 274 16.83 -18.81 -2.80
CA GLN A 274 17.49 -19.18 -4.07
C GLN A 274 17.67 -17.97 -4.98
N VAL A 275 16.66 -17.10 -5.10
CA VAL A 275 16.78 -15.86 -5.90
C VAL A 275 17.86 -14.96 -5.32
N SER A 276 17.86 -14.72 -4.01
CA SER A 276 18.86 -13.86 -3.37
C SER A 276 20.28 -14.41 -3.49
N ALA A 277 20.46 -15.73 -3.35
CA ALA A 277 21.77 -16.36 -3.47
C ALA A 277 22.39 -16.21 -4.88
N HIS A 278 21.57 -16.21 -5.93
CA HIS A 278 22.05 -16.13 -7.31
C HIS A 278 22.10 -14.71 -7.86
N LEU A 279 21.23 -13.81 -7.38
CA LEU A 279 21.17 -12.41 -7.81
C LEU A 279 21.96 -11.44 -6.93
N ALA A 280 22.58 -11.91 -5.83
CA ALA A 280 23.48 -11.08 -5.04
C ALA A 280 24.66 -10.56 -5.88
N GLY A 281 24.88 -9.23 -5.83
CA GLY A 281 26.00 -8.57 -6.52
C GLY A 281 25.82 -8.39 -8.02
N VAL A 282 24.59 -8.35 -8.52
CA VAL A 282 24.31 -7.99 -9.92
C VAL A 282 24.30 -6.47 -10.08
N ASP A 283 25.35 -5.92 -10.68
CA ASP A 283 25.55 -4.48 -10.87
C ASP A 283 25.04 -3.97 -12.23
N GLY A 284 23.74 -4.09 -12.48
CA GLY A 284 23.08 -3.41 -13.61
C GLY A 284 23.38 -3.94 -15.02
N ASN A 285 24.09 -5.07 -15.17
CA ASN A 285 24.23 -5.76 -16.45
C ASN A 285 23.06 -6.73 -16.68
N PHE A 286 22.25 -6.47 -17.71
CA PHE A 286 21.05 -7.26 -18.02
C PHE A 286 21.33 -8.68 -18.50
N GLU A 287 22.45 -8.93 -19.18
CA GLU A 287 22.81 -10.29 -19.63
C GLU A 287 23.22 -11.17 -18.44
N ASP A 288 24.01 -10.62 -17.50
CA ASP A 288 24.39 -11.32 -16.25
C ASP A 288 23.16 -11.57 -15.37
N PHE A 289 22.20 -10.64 -15.36
CA PHE A 289 20.93 -10.78 -14.66
C PHE A 289 20.09 -11.96 -15.19
N GLU A 290 19.88 -12.04 -16.50
CA GLU A 290 19.06 -13.12 -17.10
C GLU A 290 19.69 -14.49 -16.81
N GLU A 291 21.01 -14.62 -16.98
CA GLU A 291 21.71 -15.88 -16.74
C GLU A 291 21.62 -16.33 -15.27
N ARG A 292 21.83 -15.40 -14.32
CA ARG A 292 21.73 -15.69 -12.89
C ARG A 292 20.32 -15.99 -12.45
N LEU A 293 19.33 -15.28 -12.99
CA LEU A 293 17.93 -15.60 -12.74
C LEU A 293 17.57 -16.99 -13.31
N GLY A 294 18.15 -17.37 -14.45
CA GLY A 294 18.02 -18.71 -15.02
C GLY A 294 18.53 -19.80 -14.08
N ARG A 295 19.72 -19.59 -13.49
CA ARG A 295 20.30 -20.47 -12.47
C ARG A 295 19.45 -20.54 -11.20
N ALA A 296 18.93 -19.40 -10.74
CA ALA A 296 18.01 -19.35 -9.60
C ALA A 296 16.74 -20.16 -9.86
N LEU A 297 16.11 -19.98 -11.02
CA LEU A 297 14.91 -20.71 -11.41
C LEU A 297 15.17 -22.22 -11.50
N HIS A 298 16.31 -22.62 -12.06
CA HIS A 298 16.71 -24.03 -12.09
C HIS A 298 16.85 -24.61 -10.69
N ALA A 299 17.58 -23.92 -9.79
CA ALA A 299 17.75 -24.35 -8.40
C ALA A 299 16.41 -24.45 -7.65
N ILE A 300 15.48 -23.53 -7.94
CA ILE A 300 14.13 -23.54 -7.39
C ILE A 300 13.34 -24.77 -7.87
N LEU A 301 13.35 -25.03 -9.18
CA LEU A 301 12.58 -26.11 -9.79
C LEU A 301 13.10 -27.49 -9.40
N VAL A 302 14.40 -27.66 -9.21
CA VAL A 302 15.02 -28.94 -8.79
C VAL A 302 14.95 -29.15 -7.27
N GLY A 303 15.02 -28.07 -6.48
CA GLY A 303 15.03 -28.16 -5.03
C GLY A 303 13.66 -28.33 -4.37
N LEU A 304 12.57 -28.23 -5.13
CA LEU A 304 11.22 -28.49 -4.64
C LEU A 304 10.79 -29.94 -4.90
N PRO A 305 9.91 -30.51 -4.04
CA PRO A 305 9.40 -31.87 -4.26
C PRO A 305 8.76 -32.01 -5.65
N PRO A 306 8.97 -33.13 -6.37
CA PRO A 306 8.37 -33.37 -7.68
C PRO A 306 6.86 -33.15 -7.67
N GLY A 307 6.32 -32.49 -8.71
CA GLY A 307 4.90 -32.16 -8.83
C GLY A 307 4.44 -30.92 -8.04
N SER A 308 5.31 -30.26 -7.28
CA SER A 308 4.99 -29.02 -6.56
C SER A 308 4.75 -27.85 -7.50
N TRP A 309 3.65 -27.13 -7.31
CA TRP A 309 3.33 -25.90 -8.04
C TRP A 309 3.99 -24.69 -7.41
N ILE A 310 4.57 -23.85 -8.27
CA ILE A 310 5.26 -22.62 -7.90
C ILE A 310 4.54 -21.44 -8.54
N LYS A 311 4.14 -20.48 -7.73
CA LYS A 311 3.48 -19.26 -8.17
C LYS A 311 4.47 -18.30 -8.81
N PHE A 312 4.23 -17.90 -10.06
CA PHE A 312 4.99 -16.84 -10.72
C PHE A 312 4.97 -15.50 -9.96
N PRO A 313 3.86 -15.08 -9.31
CA PRO A 313 3.88 -13.91 -8.42
C PRO A 313 4.93 -14.00 -7.30
N THR A 314 5.22 -15.20 -6.79
CA THR A 314 6.24 -15.40 -5.74
C THR A 314 7.63 -15.19 -6.31
N ILE A 315 7.94 -15.75 -7.48
CA ILE A 315 9.20 -15.52 -8.19
C ILE A 315 9.35 -14.03 -8.54
N GLY A 316 8.29 -13.40 -9.08
CA GLY A 316 8.30 -11.98 -9.41
C GLY A 316 8.56 -11.09 -8.20
N SER A 317 7.98 -11.41 -7.05
CA SER A 317 8.20 -10.69 -5.79
C SER A 317 9.64 -10.87 -5.27
N ALA A 318 10.21 -12.07 -5.40
CA ALA A 318 11.58 -12.36 -5.01
C ALA A 318 12.61 -11.63 -5.86
N VAL A 319 12.31 -11.42 -7.14
CA VAL A 319 13.19 -10.77 -8.10
C VAL A 319 13.07 -9.25 -8.07
N ALA A 320 11.91 -8.71 -7.64
CA ALA A 320 11.62 -7.28 -7.63
C ALA A 320 12.73 -6.37 -7.03
N PRO A 321 13.38 -6.72 -5.90
CA PRO A 321 14.45 -5.89 -5.34
C PRO A 321 15.68 -5.73 -6.24
N PHE A 322 15.90 -6.67 -7.17
CA PHE A 322 17.09 -6.71 -8.04
C PHE A 322 16.85 -6.04 -9.41
N LEU A 323 15.62 -5.63 -9.70
CA LEU A 323 15.25 -5.07 -11.00
C LEU A 323 15.51 -3.56 -11.12
N GLY A 324 15.76 -2.87 -10.00
CA GLY A 324 15.83 -1.42 -9.98
C GLY A 324 14.54 -0.80 -10.52
N THR A 325 14.65 0.00 -11.58
CA THR A 325 13.51 0.65 -12.26
C THR A 325 12.96 -0.14 -13.45
N GLU A 326 13.62 -1.23 -13.85
CA GLU A 326 13.26 -1.98 -15.04
C GLU A 326 12.16 -3.02 -14.78
N LYS A 327 11.36 -3.31 -15.80
CA LYS A 327 10.34 -4.36 -15.70
C LYS A 327 10.98 -5.69 -16.05
N LEU A 328 10.70 -6.74 -15.25
CA LEU A 328 11.17 -8.10 -15.50
C LEU A 328 10.88 -8.57 -16.94
N ARG A 329 9.70 -8.23 -17.49
CA ARG A 329 9.34 -8.55 -18.88
C ARG A 329 10.26 -7.90 -19.91
N THR A 330 10.76 -6.69 -19.64
CA THR A 330 11.68 -5.97 -20.51
C THR A 330 13.03 -6.68 -20.56
N ILE A 331 13.56 -7.05 -19.38
CA ILE A 331 14.83 -7.75 -19.26
C ILE A 331 14.76 -9.15 -19.91
N LEU A 332 13.68 -9.89 -19.66
CA LEU A 332 13.51 -11.25 -20.17
C LEU A 332 13.07 -11.33 -21.64
N GLY A 333 12.67 -10.20 -22.25
CA GLY A 333 12.09 -10.16 -23.60
C GLY A 333 10.79 -10.96 -23.80
N ALA A 334 10.19 -11.50 -22.74
CA ALA A 334 9.03 -12.37 -22.77
C ALA A 334 8.25 -12.35 -21.45
N ALA A 335 7.04 -12.90 -21.44
CA ALA A 335 6.31 -13.10 -20.18
C ALA A 335 7.08 -14.10 -19.28
N LEU A 336 7.04 -13.89 -17.96
CA LEU A 336 7.80 -14.73 -17.01
C LEU A 336 7.50 -16.23 -17.18
N TRP A 337 6.25 -16.59 -17.48
CA TRP A 337 5.88 -17.98 -17.71
C TRP A 337 6.46 -18.57 -19.00
N GLU A 338 6.48 -17.81 -20.10
CA GLU A 338 7.09 -18.24 -21.37
C GLU A 338 8.61 -18.38 -21.23
N TRP A 339 9.23 -17.41 -20.57
CA TRP A 339 10.66 -17.43 -20.29
C TRP A 339 11.02 -18.61 -19.40
N SER A 340 10.26 -18.86 -18.33
CA SER A 340 10.52 -19.96 -17.39
C SER A 340 10.44 -21.33 -18.05
N LEU A 341 9.49 -21.55 -18.96
CA LEU A 341 9.41 -22.80 -19.74
C LEU A 341 10.61 -22.96 -20.69
N LYS A 342 11.02 -21.89 -21.37
CA LYS A 342 12.21 -21.91 -22.24
C LYS A 342 13.47 -22.19 -21.45
N THR A 343 13.63 -21.56 -20.28
CA THR A 343 14.75 -21.75 -19.38
C THR A 343 14.79 -23.16 -18.80
N ALA A 344 13.67 -23.69 -18.30
CA ALA A 344 13.57 -25.07 -17.84
C ALA A 344 14.00 -26.06 -18.94
N LYS A 345 13.51 -25.87 -20.17
CA LYS A 345 13.89 -26.69 -21.33
C LYS A 345 15.38 -26.59 -21.66
N ARG A 346 15.98 -25.38 -21.59
CA ARG A 346 17.43 -25.17 -21.80
C ARG A 346 18.27 -25.95 -20.77
N HIS A 347 17.75 -26.13 -19.56
CA HIS A 347 18.39 -26.92 -18.50
C HIS A 347 17.95 -28.40 -18.47
N GLY A 348 17.29 -28.90 -19.52
CA GLY A 348 16.89 -30.31 -19.61
C GLY A 348 15.74 -30.71 -18.68
N LEU A 349 14.99 -29.74 -18.15
CA LEU A 349 13.83 -29.98 -17.29
C LEU A 349 12.53 -29.94 -18.11
N SER A 350 11.66 -30.92 -17.87
CA SER A 350 10.28 -30.90 -18.37
C SER A 350 9.39 -30.17 -17.36
N ALA A 351 9.00 -28.95 -17.69
CA ALA A 351 8.11 -28.13 -16.87
C ALA A 351 6.79 -27.85 -17.60
N GLU A 352 5.71 -27.71 -16.85
CA GLU A 352 4.42 -27.25 -17.37
C GLU A 352 3.88 -26.08 -16.54
N VAL A 353 3.00 -25.31 -17.17
CA VAL A 353 2.25 -24.23 -16.54
C VAL A 353 0.79 -24.60 -16.47
N ASP A 354 0.10 -24.11 -15.44
CA ASP A 354 -1.34 -24.32 -15.31
C ASP A 354 -2.13 -23.47 -16.32
N ASP A 355 -3.42 -23.77 -16.48
CA ASP A 355 -4.31 -23.05 -17.42
C ASP A 355 -4.39 -21.54 -17.13
N SER A 356 -4.23 -21.17 -15.86
CA SER A 356 -4.21 -19.76 -15.44
C SER A 356 -2.90 -19.04 -15.79
N ARG A 357 -1.85 -19.79 -16.17
CA ARG A 357 -0.48 -19.31 -16.43
C ARG A 357 0.12 -18.58 -15.23
N LEU A 358 -0.33 -18.91 -14.03
CA LEU A 358 0.15 -18.33 -12.76
C LEU A 358 1.08 -19.27 -12.02
N ASN A 359 1.10 -20.55 -12.40
CA ASN A 359 1.88 -21.56 -11.71
C ASN A 359 2.76 -22.35 -12.69
N ILE A 360 3.93 -22.80 -12.21
CA ILE A 360 4.83 -23.72 -12.93
C ILE A 360 5.17 -24.91 -12.03
N ARG A 361 5.33 -26.10 -12.61
CA ARG A 361 5.86 -27.28 -11.92
C ARG A 361 6.73 -28.12 -12.85
N ILE A 362 7.56 -28.99 -12.26
CA ILE A 362 8.26 -30.05 -12.99
C ILE A 362 7.33 -31.26 -13.14
N VAL A 363 7.24 -31.78 -14.36
CA VAL A 363 6.35 -32.90 -14.74
C VAL A 363 7.08 -34.23 -14.70
N ASP A 364 8.37 -34.25 -15.03
CA ASP A 364 9.22 -35.44 -14.99
C ASP A 364 10.52 -35.15 -14.25
N GLY A 365 10.83 -35.98 -13.24
CA GLY A 365 12.12 -35.95 -12.56
C GLY A 365 13.26 -36.29 -13.53
N HIS A 366 14.38 -35.57 -13.39
CA HIS A 366 15.62 -35.72 -14.15
C HIS A 366 15.81 -37.12 -14.79
N LYS A 367 15.78 -37.20 -16.12
CA LYS A 367 16.64 -38.16 -16.83
C LYS A 367 17.96 -37.45 -17.09
N PRO A 368 19.07 -37.85 -16.45
CA PRO A 368 20.37 -37.31 -16.81
C PRO A 368 20.67 -37.65 -18.28
N LEU A 369 21.12 -36.67 -19.04
CA LEU A 369 21.78 -36.86 -20.34
C LEU A 369 23.25 -37.16 -20.11
#